data_AF-A0A7C9ETJ5-F1
#
_entry.id   AF-A0A7C9ETJ5-F1
#
_cell.length_a   1.000
_cell.length_b   1.000
_cell.length_c   1.000
_cell.angle_alpha   90.00
_cell.angle_beta   90.00
_cell.angle_gamma   90.00
#
_symmetry.space_group_name_H-M   'P 1'
#
loop_
_entity.id
_entity.type
_entity.pdbx_description
1 polymer ?
#
loop_
_entity_poly.entity_id
_entity_poly.type
_entity_poly.pdbx_seq_one_letter_code
_entity_poly.pdbx_strand_id
1 'polypeptide(L)'
;ELQDPNLESIMRVQQNRALEFWEKNWHSGVPLKIKRLARDPKTFLWAVGIAQSRCINMQMRVGALVQDANMLVPYADMLNHSFQPNCFFHWRFKDRMLEVMINPGQRIKKGEEMTVNYINGQSDILMQRYGFSTPVVN
;
A
#
# COMPACT_ATOMS: atom_id res chain seq x y z
N GLU A 1 -4.91 -18.41 -12.33
CA GLU A 1 -3.53 -18.97 -12.34
C GLU A 1 -2.60 -17.88 -12.86
N LEU A 2 -1.44 -17.68 -12.24
CA LEU A 2 -0.44 -16.73 -12.74
C LEU A 2 0.25 -17.38 -13.93
N GLN A 3 0.24 -16.72 -15.09
CA GLN A 3 0.88 -17.25 -16.30
C GLN A 3 2.40 -17.02 -16.31
N ASP A 4 2.91 -16.11 -15.47
CA ASP A 4 4.33 -15.82 -15.33
C ASP A 4 4.96 -16.64 -14.17
N PRO A 5 5.83 -17.62 -14.45
CA PRO A 5 6.50 -18.43 -13.43
C PRO A 5 7.44 -17.63 -12.54
N ASN A 6 8.00 -16.52 -13.04
CA ASN A 6 8.90 -15.68 -12.25
C ASN A 6 8.11 -14.92 -11.18
N LEU A 7 6.99 -14.30 -11.57
CA LEU A 7 6.07 -13.65 -10.65
C LEU A 7 5.54 -14.61 -9.58
N GLU A 8 5.15 -15.83 -9.96
CA GLU A 8 4.71 -16.86 -9.01
C GLU A 8 5.80 -17.18 -7.97
N SER A 9 7.04 -17.42 -8.43
CA SER A 9 8.18 -17.71 -7.56
C SER A 9 8.42 -16.58 -6.55
N ILE A 10 8.42 -15.33 -7.01
CA ILE A 10 8.59 -14.15 -6.15
C ILE A 10 7.48 -14.08 -5.10
N MET A 11 6.21 -14.25 -5.48
CA MET A 11 5.10 -14.19 -4.54
C MET A 11 5.17 -15.29 -3.47
N ARG A 12 5.56 -16.51 -3.85
CA ARG A 12 5.78 -17.62 -2.89
C ARG A 12 6.88 -17.29 -1.89
N VAL A 13 8.00 -16.74 -2.36
CA VAL A 13 9.10 -16.32 -1.48
C VAL A 13 8.65 -15.23 -0.50
N GLN A 14 7.89 -14.23 -0.95
CA GLN A 14 7.41 -13.16 -0.06
C GLN A 14 6.43 -13.69 1.00
N GLN A 15 5.52 -14.59 0.62
CA GLN A 15 4.60 -15.24 1.56
C GLN A 15 5.36 -16.05 2.62
N ASN A 16 6.34 -16.85 2.20
CA ASN A 16 7.17 -17.64 3.13
C ASN A 16 7.94 -16.75 4.09
N ARG A 17 8.55 -15.66 3.60
CA ARG A 17 9.26 -14.70 4.47
C ARG A 17 8.35 -14.07 5.53
N ALA A 18 7.10 -13.75 5.18
CA ALA A 18 6.14 -13.21 6.13
C ALA A 18 5.69 -14.26 7.17
N LEU A 19 5.54 -15.52 6.76
CA LEU A 19 5.25 -16.64 7.67
C LEU A 19 6.40 -16.88 8.65
N GLU A 20 7.64 -17.02 8.15
CA GLU A 20 8.84 -17.18 8.96
C GLU A 20 9.01 -16.02 9.95
N PHE A 21 8.71 -14.79 9.51
CA PHE A 21 8.73 -13.62 10.38
C PHE A 21 7.70 -13.74 11.51
N TRP A 22 6.46 -14.16 11.21
CA TRP A 22 5.46 -14.36 12.23
C TRP A 22 5.88 -15.44 13.23
N GLU A 23 6.33 -16.60 12.76
CA GLU A 23 6.79 -17.71 13.62
C GLU A 23 7.92 -17.29 14.57
N LYS A 24 8.88 -16.52 14.05
CA LYS A 24 10.01 -16.00 14.83
C LYS A 24 9.58 -15.00 15.90
N ASN A 25 8.60 -14.14 15.62
CA ASN A 25 8.25 -13.01 16.48
C ASN A 25 7.01 -13.27 17.38
N TRP A 26 6.16 -14.24 17.05
CA TRP A 26 4.97 -14.63 17.81
C TRP A 26 5.16 -15.91 18.65
N HIS A 27 6.39 -16.12 19.16
CA HIS A 27 6.71 -17.25 20.04
C HIS A 27 5.97 -17.20 21.39
N SER A 28 5.95 -18.32 22.11
CA SER A 28 5.17 -18.48 23.36
C SER A 28 5.47 -17.45 24.45
N GLY A 29 6.71 -16.99 24.54
CA GLY A 29 7.19 -16.00 25.52
C GLY A 29 6.99 -14.53 25.14
N VAL A 30 6.38 -14.22 24.00
CA VAL A 30 6.15 -12.82 23.59
C VAL A 30 5.13 -12.13 24.51
N PRO A 31 5.27 -10.83 24.83
CA PRO A 31 4.28 -10.11 25.62
C PRO A 31 2.86 -10.27 25.08
N LEU A 32 1.90 -10.46 25.99
CA LEU A 32 0.50 -10.71 25.64
C LEU A 32 -0.09 -9.62 24.72
N LYS A 33 0.37 -8.36 24.86
CA LYS A 33 -0.05 -7.25 24.00
C LYS A 33 0.30 -7.50 22.52
N ILE A 34 1.50 -8.01 22.23
CA ILE A 34 1.92 -8.37 20.87
C ILE A 34 1.17 -9.60 20.40
N LYS A 35 1.07 -10.64 21.24
CA LYS A 35 0.34 -11.87 20.92
C LYS A 35 -1.10 -11.61 20.47
N ARG A 36 -1.75 -10.59 21.06
CA ARG A 36 -3.12 -10.20 20.74
C ARG A 36 -3.29 -9.53 19.36
N LEU A 37 -2.24 -8.93 18.80
CA LEU A 37 -2.32 -8.22 17.51
C LEU A 37 -2.52 -9.17 16.32
N ALA A 38 -1.84 -10.32 16.33
CA ALA A 38 -1.96 -11.34 15.29
C ALA A 38 -1.79 -12.74 15.88
N ARG A 39 -2.89 -13.30 16.42
CA ARG A 39 -2.86 -14.57 17.16
C ARG A 39 -2.49 -15.78 16.30
N ASP A 40 -2.73 -15.68 15.00
CA ASP A 40 -2.51 -16.71 14.01
C ASP A 40 -1.81 -16.11 12.78
N PRO A 41 -1.11 -16.94 11.99
CA PRO A 41 -0.34 -16.46 10.85
C PRO A 41 -1.23 -15.87 9.75
N LYS A 42 -2.49 -16.31 9.62
CA LYS A 42 -3.40 -15.78 8.59
C LYS A 42 -3.77 -14.33 8.88
N THR A 43 -4.06 -14.00 10.14
CA THR A 43 -4.30 -12.61 10.56
C THR A 43 -3.08 -11.73 10.31
N PHE A 44 -1.87 -12.23 10.58
CA PHE A 44 -0.64 -11.50 10.28
C PHE A 44 -0.46 -11.25 8.78
N LEU A 45 -0.59 -12.31 7.96
CA LEU A 45 -0.48 -12.20 6.50
C LEU A 45 -1.54 -11.27 5.91
N TRP A 46 -2.77 -11.31 6.42
CA TRP A 46 -3.82 -10.36 6.05
C TRP A 46 -3.39 -8.92 6.36
N ALA A 47 -2.88 -8.65 7.57
CA ALA A 47 -2.42 -7.32 7.96
C ALA A 47 -1.24 -6.84 7.10
N VAL A 48 -0.30 -7.72 6.76
CA VAL A 48 0.79 -7.43 5.81
C VAL A 48 0.24 -7.08 4.44
N GLY A 49 -0.74 -7.84 3.94
CA GLY A 49 -1.41 -7.56 2.67
C GLY A 49 -2.12 -6.21 2.65
N ILE A 50 -2.79 -5.83 3.76
CA ILE A 50 -3.39 -4.50 3.91
C ILE A 50 -2.30 -3.42 3.90
N ALA A 51 -1.24 -3.58 4.69
CA ALA A 51 -0.15 -2.60 4.72
C ALA A 51 0.49 -2.44 3.34
N GLN A 52 0.73 -3.54 2.62
CA GLN A 52 1.35 -3.53 1.29
C GLN A 52 0.48 -2.85 0.22
N SER A 53 -0.84 -3.03 0.28
CA SER A 53 -1.77 -2.54 -0.76
C SER A 53 -2.43 -1.19 -0.44
N ARG A 54 -2.45 -0.77 0.83
CA ARG A 54 -3.16 0.45 1.27
C ARG A 54 -2.26 1.52 1.87
N CYS A 55 -0.99 1.22 2.15
CA CYS A 55 -0.10 2.26 2.66
C CYS A 55 0.22 3.30 1.59
N ILE A 56 0.21 4.56 2.01
CA ILE A 56 0.70 5.70 1.25
C ILE A 56 2.15 5.92 1.67
N ASN A 57 3.06 5.63 0.74
CA ASN A 57 4.48 5.89 0.92
C ASN A 57 4.75 7.35 0.57
N MET A 58 5.18 8.13 1.55
CA MET A 58 5.42 9.56 1.34
C MET A 58 6.55 10.04 2.24
N GLN A 59 7.44 10.86 1.67
CA GLN A 59 8.38 11.61 2.46
C GLN A 59 7.66 12.75 3.17
N MET A 60 7.65 12.72 4.49
CA MET A 60 6.99 13.72 5.33
C MET A 60 8.00 14.47 6.19
N ARG A 61 7.73 15.75 6.41
CA ARG A 61 8.42 16.55 7.42
C ARG A 61 7.58 16.62 8.69
N VAL A 62 8.15 16.18 9.81
CA VAL A 62 7.57 16.27 11.16
C VAL A 62 8.53 17.08 12.03
N GLY A 63 8.21 18.35 12.26
CA GLY A 63 9.12 19.28 12.93
C GLY A 63 10.41 19.51 12.11
N ALA A 64 11.56 19.23 12.71
CA ALA A 64 12.86 19.32 12.05
C ALA A 64 13.25 18.05 11.26
N LEU A 65 12.53 16.94 11.44
CA LEU A 65 12.86 15.65 10.83
C LEU A 65 12.12 15.47 9.50
N VAL A 66 12.84 15.04 8.48
CA VAL A 66 12.27 14.52 7.23
C VAL A 66 12.46 13.01 7.24
N GLN A 67 11.38 12.26 7.05
CA GLN A 67 11.41 10.81 7.04
C GLN A 67 10.48 10.25 5.96
N ASP A 68 10.85 9.12 5.40
CA ASP A 68 9.96 8.33 4.56
C ASP A 68 9.02 7.54 5.45
N ALA A 69 7.72 7.71 5.26
CA ALA A 69 6.69 7.10 6.07
C ALA A 69 5.73 6.27 5.22
N ASN A 70 5.33 5.13 5.76
CA ASN A 70 4.28 4.28 5.22
C ASN A 70 3.03 4.50 6.07
N MET A 71 2.08 5.28 5.56
CA MET A 71 0.90 5.67 6.31
C MET A 71 -0.33 4.89 5.88
N LEU A 72 -1.14 4.44 6.84
CA LEU A 72 -2.53 4.07 6.58
C LEU A 72 -3.40 5.29 6.87
N VAL A 73 -3.98 5.88 5.84
CA VAL A 73 -4.79 7.10 5.95
C VAL A 73 -6.23 6.77 5.54
N PRO A 74 -7.17 6.73 6.50
CA PRO A 74 -8.56 6.44 6.21
C PRO A 74 -9.12 7.36 5.14
N TYR A 75 -10.00 6.82 4.29
CA TYR A 75 -10.62 7.48 3.13
C TYR A 75 -9.66 7.77 1.97
N ALA A 76 -8.43 8.24 2.25
CA ALA A 76 -7.43 8.47 1.22
C ALA A 76 -6.95 7.14 0.59
N ASP A 77 -6.89 6.07 1.38
CA ASP A 77 -6.54 4.71 0.95
C ASP A 77 -7.61 4.03 0.06
N MET A 78 -8.80 4.63 -0.05
CA MET A 78 -9.89 4.16 -0.91
C MET A 78 -9.76 4.64 -2.36
N LEU A 79 -8.93 5.65 -2.64
CA LEU A 79 -8.77 6.17 -4.00
C LEU A 79 -8.03 5.15 -4.85
N ASN A 80 -8.63 4.73 -5.96
CA ASN A 80 -8.04 3.73 -6.84
C ASN A 80 -6.87 4.26 -7.67
N HIS A 81 -6.13 3.33 -8.24
CA HIS A 81 -5.06 3.62 -9.17
C HIS A 81 -5.57 4.05 -10.55
N SER A 82 -4.91 5.05 -11.14
CA SER A 82 -4.95 5.31 -12.58
C SER A 82 -3.55 5.72 -13.07
N PHE A 83 -3.20 5.34 -14.31
CA PHE A 83 -2.01 5.86 -15.01
C PHE A 83 -2.20 7.29 -15.50
N GLN A 84 -3.45 7.75 -15.59
CA GLN A 84 -3.83 9.13 -15.85
C GLN A 84 -4.63 9.62 -14.63
N PRO A 85 -3.97 9.78 -13.47
CA PRO A 85 -4.67 10.14 -12.25
C PRO A 85 -5.27 11.55 -12.38
N ASN A 86 -6.34 11.79 -11.64
CA ASN A 86 -6.92 13.13 -11.53
C ASN A 86 -6.69 13.80 -10.17
N CYS A 87 -6.15 13.05 -9.22
CA CYS A 87 -5.77 13.52 -7.92
C CYS A 87 -4.33 13.16 -7.58
N PHE A 88 -3.78 13.84 -6.58
CA PHE A 88 -2.50 13.52 -5.96
C PHE A 88 -2.57 13.77 -4.46
N PHE A 89 -1.66 13.11 -3.72
CA PHE A 89 -1.52 13.32 -2.28
C PHE A 89 -0.55 14.47 -2.00
N HIS A 90 -0.93 15.37 -1.11
CA HIS A 90 -0.11 16.49 -0.68
C HIS A 90 0.05 16.49 0.85
N TRP A 91 1.30 16.51 1.34
CA TRP A 91 1.59 16.68 2.76
C TRP A 91 1.68 18.16 3.13
N ARG A 92 0.68 18.65 3.84
CA ARG A 92 0.68 19.99 4.41
C ARG A 92 1.44 19.99 5.73
N PHE A 93 2.73 20.30 5.66
CA PHE A 93 3.65 20.17 6.80
C PHE A 93 3.25 20.98 8.03
N LYS A 94 2.70 22.19 7.85
CA LYS A 94 2.34 23.09 8.96
C LYS A 94 1.23 22.50 9.82
N ASP A 95 0.24 21.91 9.16
CA ASP A 95 -0.96 21.37 9.80
C ASP A 95 -0.84 19.86 10.09
N ARG A 96 0.26 19.24 9.62
CA ARG A 96 0.51 17.79 9.69
C ARG A 96 -0.67 16.98 9.13
N MET A 97 -1.14 17.39 7.95
CA MET A 97 -2.31 16.81 7.31
C MET A 97 -1.95 16.29 5.92
N LEU A 98 -2.48 15.11 5.59
CA LEU A 98 -2.49 14.62 4.22
C LEU A 98 -3.74 15.14 3.51
N GLU A 99 -3.55 15.76 2.35
CA GLU A 99 -4.63 16.24 1.50
C GLU A 99 -4.69 15.44 0.20
N VAL A 100 -5.91 15.23 -0.29
CA VAL A 100 -6.15 14.77 -1.65
C VAL A 100 -6.48 16.01 -2.48
N MET A 101 -5.60 16.36 -3.41
CA MET A 101 -5.75 17.53 -4.26
C MET A 101 -6.04 17.11 -5.69
N ILE A 102 -6.88 17.89 -6.39
CA ILE A 102 -7.15 17.69 -7.81
C ILE A 102 -5.96 18.23 -8.61
N ASN A 103 -5.57 17.51 -9.66
CA ASN A 103 -4.50 17.95 -10.55
C ASN A 103 -4.79 19.32 -11.18
N PRO A 104 -3.78 20.20 -11.34
CA PRO A 104 -3.97 21.51 -11.94
C PRO A 104 -4.65 21.44 -13.31
N GLY A 105 -5.66 22.29 -13.53
CA GLY A 105 -6.41 22.34 -14.79
C GLY A 105 -7.45 21.25 -14.97
N GLN A 106 -7.56 20.28 -14.04
CA GLN A 106 -8.61 19.26 -14.07
C GLN A 106 -9.83 19.65 -13.25
N ARG A 107 -10.98 19.07 -13.59
CA ARG A 107 -12.24 19.16 -12.84
C ARG A 107 -12.80 17.76 -12.72
N ILE A 108 -13.36 17.44 -11.56
CA ILE A 108 -14.01 16.15 -11.30
C ILE A 108 -15.51 16.41 -11.20
N LYS A 109 -16.28 15.83 -12.12
CA LYS A 109 -17.74 15.97 -12.17
C LYS A 109 -18.40 14.99 -11.22
N LYS A 110 -19.66 15.26 -10.87
CA LYS A 110 -20.47 14.31 -10.09
C LYS A 110 -20.56 12.97 -10.83
N GLY A 111 -20.16 11.90 -10.16
CA GLY A 111 -20.13 10.54 -10.71
C GLY A 111 -18.80 10.14 -11.36
N GLU A 112 -17.84 11.07 -11.50
CA GLU A 112 -16.47 10.72 -11.90
C GLU A 112 -15.69 10.21 -10.68
N GLU A 113 -14.86 9.20 -10.93
CA GLU A 113 -14.02 8.60 -9.89
C GLU A 113 -12.78 9.48 -9.63
N MET A 114 -12.44 9.65 -8.35
CA MET A 114 -11.17 10.25 -7.94
C MET A 114 -10.09 9.17 -7.91
N THR A 115 -9.01 9.37 -8.65
CA THR A 115 -7.94 8.38 -8.80
C THR A 115 -6.57 9.01 -8.56
N VAL A 116 -5.66 8.21 -8.03
CA VAL A 116 -4.26 8.58 -7.77
C VAL A 116 -3.34 7.61 -8.49
N ASN A 117 -2.06 7.96 -8.59
CA ASN A 117 -1.06 7.03 -9.11
C ASN A 117 -0.35 6.34 -7.93
N TYR A 118 -0.49 5.02 -7.83
CA TYR A 118 0.16 4.20 -6.79
C TYR A 118 1.64 3.95 -7.10
N ILE A 119 1.97 3.75 -8.37
CA ILE A 119 3.32 3.43 -8.84
C ILE A 119 3.44 3.70 -10.34
N ASN A 120 4.59 4.24 -10.75
CA ASN A 120 4.92 4.41 -12.15
C ASN A 120 5.45 3.11 -12.76
N GLY A 121 4.64 2.49 -13.63
CA GLY A 121 5.07 1.51 -14.64
C GLY A 121 5.72 0.23 -14.13
N GLN A 122 4.90 -0.80 -13.86
CA GLN A 122 5.23 -2.24 -13.94
C GLN A 122 3.98 -3.06 -13.55
N SER A 123 3.41 -3.81 -14.50
CA SER A 123 2.21 -4.64 -14.27
C SER A 123 2.45 -5.71 -13.20
N ASP A 124 3.65 -6.26 -13.13
CA ASP A 124 3.99 -7.30 -12.15
C ASP A 124 3.95 -6.75 -10.72
N ILE A 125 4.43 -5.52 -10.50
CA ILE A 125 4.34 -4.89 -9.17
C ILE A 125 2.89 -4.64 -8.79
N LEU A 126 2.05 -4.24 -9.76
CA LEU A 126 0.62 -4.05 -9.51
C LEU A 126 -0.05 -5.36 -9.07
N MET A 127 0.28 -6.47 -9.73
CA MET A 127 -0.23 -7.79 -9.35
C MET A 127 0.31 -8.23 -7.98
N GLN A 128 1.62 -8.06 -7.72
CA GLN A 128 2.25 -8.46 -6.46
C GLN A 128 1.73 -7.69 -5.25
N ARG A 129 1.52 -6.37 -5.40
CA ARG A 129 1.20 -5.47 -4.27
C ARG A 129 -0.28 -5.18 -4.12
N TYR A 130 -1.00 -5.07 -5.23
CA TYR A 130 -2.39 -4.59 -5.24
C TYR A 130 -3.37 -5.59 -5.82
N GLY A 131 -2.91 -6.72 -6.37
CA GLY A 131 -3.76 -7.81 -6.85
C GLY A 131 -4.52 -7.50 -8.14
N PHE A 132 -4.05 -6.54 -8.94
CA PHE A 132 -4.59 -6.26 -10.27
C PHE A 132 -3.47 -6.07 -11.29
N SER A 133 -3.75 -6.36 -12.55
CA SER A 133 -2.89 -6.06 -13.68
C SER A 133 -3.57 -5.07 -14.59
N THR A 134 -2.79 -4.41 -15.43
CA THR A 134 -3.31 -3.50 -16.45
C THR A 134 -3.04 -4.07 -17.83
N PRO A 135 -3.89 -3.78 -18.84
CA PRO A 135 -3.61 -4.21 -20.20
C PRO A 135 -2.24 -3.67 -20.64
N VAL A 136 -1.40 -4.53 -21.21
CA VAL A 136 -0.19 -4.09 -21.91
C VAL A 136 -0.69 -3.40 -23.17
N VAL A 137 -0.49 -2.09 -23.29
CA VAL A 137 -0.75 -1.39 -24.55
C VAL A 137 0.40 -1.78 -25.48
N ASN A 138 0.13 -2.70 -26.41
CA ASN A 138 1.03 -3.01 -27.52
C ASN A 138 1.06 -1.86 -28.52
#